data_AF-A0AA36HHU8-F1
#
_entry.id   AF-A0AA36HHU8-F1
#
_cell.length_a   1.000
_cell.length_b   1.000
_cell.length_c   1.000
_cell.angle_alpha   90.00
_cell.angle_beta   90.00
_cell.angle_gamma   90.00
#
_symmetry.space_group_name_H-M   'P 1'
#
loop_
_entity.id
_entity.type
_entity.pdbx_description
1 polymer ?
#
loop_
_entity_poly.entity_id
_entity_poly.type
_entity_poly.pdbx_seq_one_letter_code
_entity_poly.pdbx_strand_id
1 'polypeptide(L)'
;MYYPMRSVRTSNYKLIHNLNYKMPYPIDQDFYLSSTFLDILNRTRSKLPTKWSKTLHQYYYREQWELYDLRNDTAELVNVAYKPEYRTTLNSLKSLLHHWQNVTADPWICGPGAVLENSGYYKYQPQCMPLDNELM
;
A
#
# COMPACT_ATOMS: atom_id res chain seq x y z
N MET A 1 -6.70 -8.60 11.71
CA MET A 1 -5.42 -8.22 11.06
C MET A 1 -5.50 -6.75 10.67
N TYR A 2 -4.51 -5.91 10.99
CA TYR A 2 -4.55 -4.46 10.71
C TYR A 2 -3.44 -4.05 9.73
N TYR A 3 -3.80 -3.91 8.46
CA TYR A 3 -2.91 -3.44 7.39
C TYR A 3 -3.73 -2.66 6.34
N PRO A 4 -4.16 -1.42 6.65
CA PRO A 4 -4.99 -0.65 5.73
C PRO A 4 -4.24 -0.33 4.44
N MET A 5 -4.88 -0.61 3.32
CA MET A 5 -4.38 -0.26 1.99
C MET A 5 -5.44 0.55 1.26
N ARG A 6 -4.99 1.46 0.41
CA ARG A 6 -5.83 2.21 -0.53
C ARG A 6 -5.25 2.06 -1.91
N SER A 7 -6.10 1.99 -2.93
CA SER A 7 -5.60 1.81 -4.29
C SER A 7 -6.49 2.48 -5.31
N VAL A 8 -5.87 2.88 -6.42
CA VAL A 8 -6.56 3.35 -7.61
C VAL A 8 -5.93 2.69 -8.83
N ARG A 9 -6.76 2.30 -9.78
CA ARG A 9 -6.34 1.66 -11.03
C ARG A 9 -6.97 2.38 -12.22
N THR A 10 -6.12 2.76 -13.16
CA THR A 10 -6.52 3.15 -14.53
C THR A 10 -6.29 1.96 -15.46
N SER A 11 -6.51 2.08 -16.77
CA SER A 11 -6.17 0.99 -17.70
C SER A 11 -4.69 0.59 -17.63
N ASN A 12 -3.80 1.58 -17.56
CA ASN A 12 -2.36 1.41 -17.73
C ASN A 12 -1.57 1.37 -16.42
N TYR A 13 -2.13 1.87 -15.32
CA TYR A 13 -1.41 2.02 -14.07
C TYR A 13 -2.23 1.60 -12.88
N LYS A 14 -1.57 1.08 -11.85
CA LYS A 14 -2.15 0.85 -10.52
C LYS A 14 -1.24 1.46 -9.46
N LEU A 15 -1.85 2.24 -8.59
CA LEU A 15 -1.22 2.79 -7.40
C LEU A 15 -1.81 2.11 -6.15
N ILE A 16 -0.95 1.72 -5.23
CA ILE A 16 -1.30 1.22 -3.90
C ILE A 16 -0.59 2.10 -2.86
N HIS A 17 -1.33 2.49 -1.83
CA HIS A 17 -0.85 3.16 -0.63
C HIS A 17 -0.98 2.21 0.56
N ASN A 18 0.15 1.75 1.08
CA ASN A 18 0.22 0.92 2.27
C ASN A 18 0.36 1.85 3.49
N LEU A 19 -0.71 2.05 4.26
CA LEU A 19 -0.69 2.99 5.40
C LEU A 19 0.21 2.46 6.54
N ASN A 20 0.27 1.14 6.72
CA ASN A 20 1.05 0.49 7.79
C ASN A 20 2.31 -0.20 7.24
N TYR A 21 2.99 0.41 6.27
CA TYR A 21 4.05 -0.22 5.48
C TYR A 21 5.31 -0.63 6.29
N LYS A 22 5.59 0.05 7.41
CA LYS A 22 6.71 -0.29 8.32
C LYS A 22 6.49 -1.61 9.07
N MET A 23 5.27 -2.15 9.09
CA MET A 23 4.93 -3.43 9.72
C MET A 23 4.83 -4.54 8.67
N PRO A 24 5.06 -5.82 9.01
CA PRO A 24 4.90 -6.91 8.06
C PRO A 24 3.44 -7.10 7.65
N TYR A 25 3.22 -7.41 6.36
CA TYR A 25 1.90 -7.78 5.84
C TYR A 25 1.36 -9.00 6.61
N PRO A 26 0.16 -8.92 7.21
CA PRO A 26 -0.35 -9.99 8.05
C PRO A 26 -0.82 -11.19 7.21
N ILE A 27 -0.70 -12.39 7.76
CA ILE A 27 -1.25 -13.64 7.20
C ILE A 27 -2.46 -14.07 8.04
N ASP A 28 -3.56 -14.41 7.38
CA ASP A 28 -4.76 -14.93 8.02
C ASP A 28 -4.59 -16.41 8.38
N GLN A 29 -5.36 -16.87 9.38
CA GLN A 29 -5.21 -18.22 9.95
C GLN A 29 -5.51 -19.31 8.92
N ASP A 30 -6.49 -19.08 8.05
CA ASP A 30 -6.92 -20.05 7.05
C ASP A 30 -5.87 -20.18 5.93
N PHE A 31 -5.41 -19.06 5.36
CA PHE A 31 -4.37 -19.07 4.33
C PHE A 31 -3.05 -19.63 4.85
N TYR A 32 -2.70 -19.37 6.12
CA TYR A 32 -1.48 -19.90 6.73
C TYR A 32 -1.38 -21.42 6.63
N LEU A 33 -2.50 -22.11 6.83
CA LEU A 33 -2.57 -23.58 6.82
C LEU A 33 -2.68 -24.17 5.40
N SER A 34 -2.79 -23.35 4.36
CA SER A 34 -2.81 -23.83 2.98
C SER A 34 -1.50 -24.55 2.63
N SER A 35 -1.60 -25.67 1.90
CA SER A 35 -0.43 -26.45 1.46
C SER A 35 0.55 -25.59 0.64
N THR A 36 0.03 -24.68 -0.18
CA THR A 36 0.82 -23.72 -0.97
C THR A 36 1.65 -22.79 -0.07
N PHE A 37 1.04 -22.17 0.94
CA PHE A 37 1.78 -21.23 1.80
C PHE A 37 2.76 -21.96 2.71
N LEU A 38 2.40 -23.14 3.23
CA LEU A 38 3.29 -23.98 4.03
C LEU A 38 4.52 -24.44 3.22
N ASP A 39 4.37 -24.79 1.94
CA ASP A 39 5.51 -25.11 1.06
C ASP A 39 6.43 -23.90 0.88
N ILE A 40 5.88 -22.70 0.62
CA ILE A 40 6.65 -21.46 0.53
C ILE A 40 7.42 -21.19 1.83
N LEU A 41 6.78 -21.33 3.00
CA LEU A 41 7.40 -21.16 4.31
C LEU A 41 8.55 -22.16 4.52
N ASN A 42 8.31 -23.44 4.26
CA ASN A 42 9.30 -24.50 4.48
C ASN A 42 10.50 -24.34 3.55
N ARG A 43 10.27 -24.08 2.25
CA ARG A 43 11.35 -23.81 1.30
C ARG A 43 12.14 -22.58 1.69
N THR A 44 11.48 -21.50 2.11
CA THR A 44 12.18 -20.29 2.57
C THR A 44 13.06 -20.57 3.80
N ARG A 45 12.54 -21.28 4.81
CA ARG A 45 13.29 -21.67 6.02
C ARG A 45 14.50 -22.54 5.69
N SER A 46 14.32 -23.50 4.79
CA SER A 46 15.38 -24.40 4.33
C SER A 46 16.29 -23.78 3.26
N LYS A 47 16.11 -22.49 2.90
CA LYS A 47 16.86 -21.78 1.85
C LYS A 47 16.80 -22.48 0.49
N LEU A 48 15.70 -23.17 0.21
CA LEU A 48 15.42 -23.80 -1.08
C LEU A 48 14.67 -22.83 -2.00
N PRO A 49 14.80 -22.97 -3.33
CA PRO A 49 14.02 -22.18 -4.28
C PRO A 49 12.52 -22.41 -4.09
N THR A 50 11.77 -21.32 -3.86
CA THR A 50 10.30 -21.32 -3.71
C THR A 50 9.58 -21.41 -5.06
N LYS A 51 10.28 -21.09 -6.16
CA LYS A 51 9.71 -20.93 -7.52
C LYS A 51 8.57 -19.91 -7.60
N TRP A 52 8.41 -19.06 -6.58
CA TRP A 52 7.49 -17.94 -6.60
C TRP A 52 8.17 -16.71 -7.21
N SER A 53 7.38 -15.84 -7.86
CA SER A 53 7.88 -14.58 -8.44
C SER A 53 8.30 -13.53 -7.40
N LYS A 54 8.00 -13.77 -6.12
CA LYS A 54 8.41 -12.94 -4.98
C LYS A 54 9.09 -13.78 -3.90
N THR A 55 9.69 -13.09 -2.94
CA THR A 55 10.16 -13.66 -1.68
C THR A 55 9.20 -13.31 -0.55
N LEU A 56 9.22 -14.08 0.55
CA LEU A 56 8.45 -13.73 1.75
C LEU A 56 8.86 -12.36 2.31
N HIS A 57 10.15 -11.98 2.22
CA HIS A 57 10.59 -10.67 2.68
C HIS A 57 9.90 -9.53 1.91
N GLN A 58 9.90 -9.60 0.57
CA GLN A 58 9.21 -8.61 -0.28
C GLN A 58 7.69 -8.62 -0.08
N TYR A 59 7.12 -9.79 0.25
CA TYR A 59 5.68 -9.88 0.51
C TYR A 59 5.27 -9.24 1.83
N TYR A 60 6.10 -9.39 2.86
CA TYR A 60 5.86 -8.84 4.18
C TYR A 60 6.19 -7.36 4.27
N TYR A 61 7.37 -6.95 3.82
CA TYR A 61 7.85 -5.58 3.96
C TYR A 61 7.68 -4.86 2.63
N ARG A 62 6.60 -4.09 2.53
CA ARG A 62 6.21 -3.36 1.32
C ARG A 62 6.53 -1.89 1.48
N GLU A 63 6.75 -1.22 0.36
CA GLU A 63 6.92 0.24 0.34
C GLU A 63 5.61 0.95 0.66
N GLN A 64 5.69 2.18 1.17
CA GLN A 64 4.49 3.00 1.42
C GLN A 64 3.69 3.22 0.13
N TRP A 65 4.38 3.49 -0.97
CA TRP A 65 3.78 3.72 -2.27
C TRP A 65 4.28 2.67 -3.26
N GLU A 66 3.34 1.94 -3.85
CA GLU A 66 3.62 0.98 -4.93
C GLU A 66 2.88 1.43 -6.19
N LEU A 67 3.63 1.78 -7.23
CA LEU A 67 3.10 2.15 -8.54
C LEU A 67 3.58 1.12 -9.56
N TYR A 68 2.66 0.57 -10.35
CA TYR A 68 2.95 -0.43 -11.38
C TYR A 68 2.47 0.07 -12.76
N ASP A 69 3.33 0.01 -13.79
CA ASP A 69 2.95 0.20 -15.20
C ASP A 69 2.51 -1.13 -15.79
N LEU A 70 1.20 -1.29 -15.90
CA LEU A 70 0.56 -2.56 -16.23
C LEU A 70 0.62 -2.89 -17.73
N ARG A 71 1.11 -1.97 -18.57
CA ARG A 71 1.40 -2.28 -19.98
C ARG A 71 2.69 -3.07 -20.10
N ASN A 72 3.67 -2.75 -19.27
CA ASN A 72 5.01 -3.35 -19.31
C ASN A 72 5.20 -4.45 -18.27
N ASP A 73 4.46 -4.39 -17.16
CA ASP A 73 4.54 -5.31 -16.04
C ASP A 73 3.14 -5.69 -15.55
N THR A 74 2.53 -6.66 -16.22
CA THR A 74 1.21 -7.19 -15.83
C THR A 74 1.24 -7.98 -14.52
N ALA A 75 2.43 -8.38 -14.06
CA ALA A 75 2.62 -9.19 -12.87
C ALA A 75 2.89 -8.36 -11.60
N GLU A 76 2.99 -7.03 -11.71
CA GLU A 76 3.18 -6.10 -10.58
C GLU A 76 4.41 -6.47 -9.73
N LEU A 77 5.53 -6.71 -10.41
CA LEU A 77 6.81 -7.10 -9.80
C LEU A 77 7.76 -5.90 -9.62
N VAL A 78 7.66 -4.89 -10.47
CA VAL A 78 8.56 -3.72 -10.48
C VAL A 78 7.81 -2.48 -10.01
N ASN A 79 8.04 -2.09 -8.76
CA ASN A 79 7.55 -0.82 -8.24
C ASN A 79 8.30 0.36 -8.89
N VAL A 80 7.57 1.26 -9.56
CA VAL A 80 8.12 2.45 -10.22
C VAL A 80 7.78 3.76 -9.49
N ALA A 81 7.21 3.71 -8.28
CA ALA A 81 6.75 4.90 -7.55
C ALA A 81 7.86 5.92 -7.27
N TYR A 82 9.10 5.45 -7.07
CA TYR A 82 10.25 6.30 -6.70
C TYR A 82 11.13 6.67 -7.90
N LYS A 83 10.73 6.28 -9.12
CA LYS A 83 11.46 6.62 -10.34
C LYS A 83 11.07 8.02 -10.83
N PRO A 84 12.02 8.93 -11.08
CA PRO A 84 11.73 10.32 -11.44
C PRO A 84 10.78 10.48 -12.62
N GLU A 85 10.89 9.62 -13.63
CA GLU A 85 10.08 9.64 -14.84
C GLU A 85 8.60 9.31 -14.61
N TYR A 86 8.24 8.69 -13.48
CA TYR A 86 6.85 8.38 -13.11
C TYR A 86 6.23 9.40 -12.14
N ARG A 87 6.96 10.45 -11.74
CA ARG A 87 6.50 11.42 -10.72
C ARG A 87 5.16 12.07 -11.06
N THR A 88 4.96 12.45 -12.31
CA THR A 88 3.70 13.06 -12.78
C THR A 88 2.53 12.09 -12.67
N THR A 89 2.73 10.84 -13.12
CA THR A 89 1.74 9.76 -13.02
C THR A 89 1.40 9.45 -11.56
N LEU A 90 2.42 9.35 -10.70
CA LEU A 90 2.25 9.11 -9.27
C LEU A 90 1.38 10.20 -8.64
N ASN A 91 1.70 11.47 -8.87
CA ASN A 91 0.97 12.59 -8.28
C ASN A 91 -0.49 12.64 -8.78
N SER A 92 -0.71 12.43 -10.09
CA SER A 92 -2.06 12.37 -10.65
C SER A 92 -2.91 11.27 -10.00
N LEU A 93 -2.36 10.07 -9.83
CA LEU A 93 -3.06 8.96 -9.18
C LEU A 93 -3.25 9.18 -7.68
N LYS A 94 -2.30 9.81 -6.98
CA LYS A 94 -2.47 10.22 -5.58
C LYS A 94 -3.63 11.20 -5.42
N SER A 95 -3.73 12.21 -6.30
CA SER A 95 -4.85 13.16 -6.29
C SER A 95 -6.19 12.48 -6.57
N LEU A 96 -6.24 11.56 -7.53
CA LEU A 96 -7.45 10.79 -7.82
C LEU A 96 -7.88 9.91 -6.64
N LEU A 97 -6.92 9.22 -6.01
CA LEU A 97 -7.16 8.40 -4.83
C LEU A 97 -7.68 9.24 -3.66
N HIS A 98 -7.00 10.34 -3.34
CA HIS A 98 -7.38 11.24 -2.26
C HIS A 98 -8.76 11.87 -2.50
N HIS A 99 -9.07 12.26 -3.74
CA HIS A 99 -10.40 12.77 -4.09
C HIS A 99 -11.48 11.72 -3.79
N TRP A 100 -11.25 10.47 -4.20
CA TRP A 100 -12.20 9.38 -3.93
C TRP A 100 -12.37 9.13 -2.43
N GLN A 101 -11.27 9.06 -1.67
CA GLN A 101 -11.31 8.92 -0.21
C GLN A 101 -12.13 10.04 0.45
N ASN A 102 -12.00 11.28 -0.03
CA ASN A 102 -12.75 12.42 0.49
C ASN A 102 -14.25 12.30 0.21
N VAL A 103 -14.64 12.03 -1.04
CA VAL A 103 -16.07 11.96 -1.40
C VAL A 103 -16.78 10.75 -0.81
N THR A 104 -16.03 9.70 -0.44
CA THR A 104 -16.56 8.54 0.29
C THR A 104 -16.41 8.64 1.82
N ALA A 105 -15.99 9.80 2.34
CA ALA A 105 -15.77 10.03 3.78
C ALA A 105 -14.91 8.94 4.45
N ASP A 106 -13.80 8.57 3.80
CA ASP A 106 -12.87 7.56 4.31
C ASP A 106 -12.24 8.01 5.64
N PRO A 107 -12.46 7.28 6.75
CA PRO A 107 -11.95 7.69 8.06
C PRO A 107 -10.41 7.57 8.16
N TRP A 108 -9.75 6.92 7.20
CA TRP A 108 -8.29 6.84 7.13
C TRP A 108 -7.63 7.87 6.21
N ILE A 109 -8.37 8.85 5.67
CA ILE A 109 -7.86 9.79 4.64
C ILE A 109 -6.57 10.53 5.03
N CYS A 110 -6.37 10.83 6.32
CA CYS A 110 -5.18 11.53 6.82
C CYS A 110 -4.05 10.59 7.27
N GLY A 111 -4.30 9.29 7.37
CA GLY A 111 -3.30 8.33 7.85
C GLY A 111 -2.18 8.05 6.83
N PRO A 112 -0.97 7.65 7.27
CA PRO A 112 -0.54 7.45 8.65
C PRO A 112 0.15 8.67 9.30
N GLY A 113 0.37 9.75 8.54
CA GLY A 113 1.15 10.91 9.00
C GLY A 113 0.34 11.99 9.72
N ALA A 114 -0.99 11.98 9.59
CA ALA A 114 -1.87 13.02 10.12
C ALA A 114 -3.15 12.45 10.76
N VAL A 115 -3.84 13.33 11.48
CA VAL A 115 -5.16 13.08 12.07
C VAL A 115 -6.21 13.91 11.32
N LEU A 116 -7.37 13.30 11.05
CA LEU A 116 -8.51 14.02 10.49
C LEU A 116 -9.22 14.82 11.59
N GLU A 117 -9.13 16.14 11.53
CA GLU A 117 -9.92 17.06 12.34
C GLU A 117 -11.13 17.53 11.52
N ASN A 118 -12.23 16.79 11.61
CA ASN A 118 -13.50 17.11 10.94
C ASN A 118 -14.63 17.41 11.94
N SER A 119 -14.28 17.58 13.21
CA SER A 119 -15.20 17.87 14.31
C SER A 119 -14.68 19.06 15.13
N GLY A 120 -15.45 19.50 16.12
CA GLY A 120 -15.05 20.62 16.99
C GLY A 120 -14.70 21.89 16.21
N TYR A 121 -13.51 22.44 16.46
CA TYR A 121 -13.04 23.69 15.87
C TYR A 121 -12.99 23.66 14.33
N TYR A 122 -12.68 22.50 13.74
CA TYR A 122 -12.52 22.31 12.29
C TYR A 122 -13.75 21.73 11.60
N LYS A 123 -14.90 21.69 12.28
CA LYS A 123 -16.16 21.10 11.75
C LYS A 123 -16.56 21.64 10.37
N TYR A 124 -16.37 22.94 10.13
CA TYR A 124 -16.75 23.61 8.86
C TYR A 124 -15.60 23.70 7.86
N GLN A 125 -14.38 23.32 8.26
CA GLN A 125 -13.22 23.28 7.40
C GLN A 125 -12.34 22.09 7.80
N PRO A 126 -12.74 20.85 7.45
CA PRO A 126 -12.00 19.66 7.82
C PRO A 126 -10.56 19.69 7.30
N GLN A 127 -9.61 19.29 8.14
CA GLN A 127 -8.19 19.31 7.79
C GLN A 127 -7.47 18.06 8.30
N CYS A 128 -6.41 17.67 7.59
CA CYS A 128 -5.45 16.71 8.07
C CYS A 128 -4.35 17.44 8.86
N MET A 129 -4.30 17.23 10.17
CA MET A 129 -3.34 17.85 11.07
C MET A 129 -2.11 16.94 11.23
N PRO A 130 -0.88 17.44 11.02
CA PRO A 130 0.31 16.61 11.08
C PRO A 130 0.61 16.07 12.48
N LEU A 131 1.14 14.84 12.52
CA LEU A 131 1.61 14.18 13.74
C LEU A 131 3.11 14.35 13.98
N ASP A 132 3.85 14.91 13.02
CA ASP A 132 5.31 15.03 13.05
C ASP A 132 6.03 13.70 13.40
N ASN A 133 5.48 12.59 12.89
CA ASN A 133 5.89 11.22 13.22
C ASN A 133 6.88 10.61 12.21
N GLU A 134 7.64 11.44 11.50
CA GLU A 134 8.64 11.05 10.48
C GLU A 134 8.04 10.31 9.26
N LEU A 135 6.73 10.38 9.04
CA LEU A 135 6.03 9.78 7.89
C LEU A 135 5.48 10.80 6.90
N MET A 136 5.75 12.09 7.13
CA MET A 136 5.37 13.22 6.27
C MET A 136 6.57 13.95 5.71
#